data_AF-A6QZW1-F1
#
_entry.id   AF-A6QZW1-F1
#
_cell.length_a   1.000
_cell.length_b   1.000
_cell.length_c   1.000
_cell.angle_alpha   90.00
_cell.angle_beta   90.00
_cell.angle_gamma   90.00
#
_symmetry.space_group_name_H-M   'P 1'
#
loop_
_entity.id
_entity.type
_entity.pdbx_description
1 polymer ?
#
loop_
_entity_poly.entity_id
_entity_poly.type
_entity_poly.pdbx_seq_one_letter_code
_entity_poly.pdbx_strand_id
1 'polypeptide(L)'
;MSTTTSTATNSLPVLVGGCACSYILYASTSLPISMSHCFCVECRKTAGGPFQTYVRFPTAAITWLNDRQPKYFSASTFARRGFCDKCGSSLVFQMNEHPERISLAGGSIDDWDVKWGQSGKGEERGEAEAGSKEEGWDTLNKSTVYYWTNK
;
A
#
# COMPACT_ATOMS: atom_id res chain seq x y z
N MET A 1 -14.61 20.92 37.70
CA MET A 1 -13.84 21.01 36.44
C MET A 1 -13.71 19.59 35.92
N SER A 2 -14.65 19.17 35.07
CA SER A 2 -14.70 17.80 34.56
C SER A 2 -13.69 17.64 33.43
N THR A 3 -12.67 16.81 33.67
CA THR A 3 -11.71 16.37 32.65
C THR A 3 -12.41 15.40 31.71
N THR A 4 -12.72 15.85 30.50
CA THR A 4 -13.19 15.00 29.40
C THR A 4 -11.99 14.25 28.82
N THR A 5 -11.77 13.02 29.27
CA THR A 5 -10.84 12.10 28.61
C THR A 5 -11.44 11.71 27.27
N SER A 6 -10.86 12.24 26.18
CA SER A 6 -11.19 11.85 24.82
C SER A 6 -10.73 10.40 24.59
N THR A 7 -11.68 9.48 24.57
CA THR A 7 -11.44 8.09 24.20
C THR A 7 -11.07 8.05 22.72
N ALA A 8 -9.78 7.92 22.41
CA ALA A 8 -9.33 7.63 21.05
C ALA A 8 -9.93 6.29 20.62
N THR A 9 -10.87 6.34 19.66
CA THR A 9 -11.39 5.14 19.00
C THR A 9 -10.26 4.53 18.20
N ASN A 10 -9.63 3.50 18.78
CA ASN A 10 -8.60 2.68 18.14
C ASN A 10 -9.27 1.88 17.01
N SER A 11 -9.42 2.51 15.85
CA SER A 11 -9.90 1.86 14.63
C SER A 11 -8.73 1.08 14.06
N LEU A 12 -8.81 -0.24 14.14
CA LEU A 12 -7.80 -1.14 13.56
C LEU A 12 -7.65 -0.85 12.06
N PRO A 13 -6.43 -0.93 11.51
CA PRO A 13 -6.20 -0.65 10.10
C PRO A 13 -6.91 -1.70 9.23
N VAL A 14 -7.62 -1.22 8.22
CA VAL A 14 -8.33 -2.07 7.24
C VAL A 14 -7.40 -2.47 6.09
N LEU A 15 -6.28 -1.76 5.91
CA LEU A 15 -5.28 -2.07 4.90
C LEU A 15 -3.91 -1.58 5.38
N VAL A 16 -2.86 -2.33 5.05
CA VAL A 16 -1.46 -1.95 5.32
C VAL A 16 -0.62 -2.10 4.06
N GLY A 17 0.52 -1.42 4.04
CA GLY A 17 1.46 -1.52 2.95
C GLY A 17 2.73 -0.72 3.19
N GLY A 18 3.63 -0.77 2.22
CA GLY A 18 4.92 -0.10 2.34
C GLY A 18 5.74 -0.14 1.07
N CYS A 19 6.96 0.40 1.15
CA CYS A 19 7.94 0.23 0.09
C CYS A 19 8.60 -1.14 0.17
N ALA A 20 9.22 -1.58 -0.93
CA ALA A 20 9.82 -2.92 -1.03
C ALA A 20 10.94 -3.20 -0.01
N CYS A 21 11.58 -2.17 0.54
CA CYS A 21 12.61 -2.31 1.58
C CYS A 21 12.07 -2.13 3.00
N SER A 22 10.76 -2.01 3.18
CA SER A 22 10.08 -1.78 4.47
C SER A 22 10.54 -0.51 5.21
N TYR A 23 11.22 0.40 4.52
CA TYR A 23 11.67 1.67 5.10
C TYR A 23 10.48 2.60 5.37
N ILE A 24 9.51 2.69 4.46
CA ILE A 24 8.28 3.46 4.63
C ILE A 24 7.12 2.46 4.76
N LEU A 25 6.32 2.62 5.82
CA LEU A 25 5.13 1.83 6.08
C LEU A 25 3.93 2.74 6.27
N TYR A 26 2.76 2.29 5.82
CA TYR A 26 1.51 2.99 5.98
C TYR A 26 0.37 2.04 6.36
N ALA A 27 -0.67 2.63 6.92
CA ALA A 27 -1.95 1.98 7.16
C ALA A 27 -3.10 2.86 6.66
N SER A 28 -4.21 2.22 6.29
CA SER A 28 -5.50 2.87 6.02
C SER A 28 -6.54 2.43 7.03
N THR A 29 -7.31 3.38 7.56
CA THR A 29 -8.50 3.10 8.39
C THR A 29 -9.77 2.90 7.56
N SER A 30 -9.71 3.08 6.23
CA SER A 30 -10.84 2.89 5.32
C SER A 30 -10.52 1.95 4.17
N LEU A 31 -11.58 1.34 3.62
CA LEU A 31 -11.49 0.68 2.32
C LEU A 31 -11.19 1.68 1.19
N PRO A 32 -10.67 1.21 0.04
CA PRO A 32 -10.48 2.04 -1.15
C PRO A 32 -11.79 2.62 -1.67
N ILE A 33 -11.74 3.86 -2.17
CA ILE A 33 -12.80 4.51 -2.94
C ILE A 33 -12.88 3.91 -4.34
N SER A 34 -11.73 3.70 -4.97
CA SER A 34 -11.65 3.18 -6.33
C SER A 34 -10.26 2.64 -6.65
N MET A 35 -10.16 1.85 -7.72
CA MET A 35 -8.91 1.41 -8.32
C MET A 35 -8.89 1.81 -9.79
N SER A 36 -7.71 2.18 -10.29
CA SER A 36 -7.52 2.58 -11.69
C SER A 36 -6.14 2.22 -12.20
N HIS A 37 -6.01 2.03 -13.51
CA HIS A 37 -4.72 1.91 -14.18
C HIS A 37 -4.43 3.21 -14.95
N CYS A 38 -3.24 3.77 -14.74
CA CYS A 38 -2.79 4.95 -15.47
C CYS A 38 -1.73 4.57 -16.50
N PHE A 39 -1.97 4.98 -17.76
CA PHE A 39 -1.13 4.64 -18.91
C PHE A 39 -0.25 5.81 -19.39
N CYS A 40 -0.27 6.95 -18.69
CA CYS A 40 0.53 8.11 -19.10
C CYS A 40 2.04 7.80 -19.01
N VAL A 41 2.83 8.54 -19.79
CA VAL A 41 4.28 8.32 -19.92
C VAL A 41 4.98 8.35 -18.55
N GLU A 42 4.63 9.30 -17.69
CA GLU A 42 5.21 9.44 -16.35
C GLU A 42 4.86 8.23 -15.49
N CYS A 43 3.60 7.78 -15.48
CA CYS A 43 3.17 6.66 -14.66
C CYS A 43 3.83 5.35 -15.11
N ARG A 44 3.99 5.14 -16.43
CA ARG A 44 4.76 4.01 -16.99
C ARG A 44 6.22 4.05 -16.55
N LYS A 45 6.87 5.22 -16.64
CA LYS A 45 8.26 5.41 -16.21
C LYS A 45 8.44 5.19 -14.71
N THR A 46 7.54 5.71 -13.87
CA THR A 46 7.62 5.52 -12.41
C THR A 46 7.34 4.09 -11.97
N ALA A 47 6.51 3.35 -12.71
CA ALA A 47 6.23 1.95 -12.43
C ALA A 47 7.32 1.00 -12.97
N GLY A 48 8.09 1.43 -13.96
CA GLY A 48 8.93 0.52 -14.75
C GLY A 48 8.10 -0.49 -15.56
N GLY A 49 6.84 -0.18 -15.86
CA GLY A 49 5.87 -1.12 -16.44
C GLY A 49 4.93 -0.49 -17.48
N PRO A 50 4.02 -1.29 -18.10
CA PRO A 50 3.10 -0.81 -19.14
C PRO A 50 2.05 0.17 -18.61
N PHE A 51 1.78 0.15 -17.30
CA PHE A 51 0.90 1.08 -16.58
C PHE A 51 1.29 1.08 -15.10
N GLN A 52 0.71 2.03 -14.34
CA GLN A 52 0.75 2.00 -12.88
C GLN A 52 -0.67 1.80 -12.35
N THR A 53 -0.83 0.86 -11.42
CA THR A 53 -2.09 0.69 -10.69
C THR A 53 -2.12 1.66 -9.52
N TYR A 54 -3.24 2.36 -9.36
CA TYR A 54 -3.46 3.29 -8.27
C TYR A 54 -4.77 2.98 -7.56
N VAL A 55 -4.69 2.89 -6.24
CA VAL A 55 -5.81 2.59 -5.33
C VAL A 55 -6.09 3.84 -4.51
N ARG A 56 -7.29 4.40 -4.61
CA ARG A 56 -7.64 5.71 -4.07
C ARG A 56 -8.28 5.60 -2.70
N PHE A 57 -7.88 6.47 -1.78
CA PHE A 57 -8.37 6.60 -0.41
C PHE A 57 -8.65 8.08 -0.07
N PRO A 58 -9.48 8.35 0.95
CA PRO A 58 -9.43 9.64 1.63
C PRO A 58 -8.03 9.87 2.21
N THR A 59 -7.43 11.04 1.99
CA THR A 59 -6.09 11.35 2.55
C THR A 59 -6.08 11.19 4.07
N ALA A 60 -7.17 11.60 4.74
CA ALA A 60 -7.32 11.48 6.19
C ALA A 60 -7.39 10.03 6.72
N ALA A 61 -7.62 9.04 5.85
CA ALA A 61 -7.62 7.63 6.23
C ALA A 61 -6.21 7.04 6.28
N ILE A 62 -5.20 7.70 5.68
CA ILE A 62 -3.84 7.18 5.58
C ILE A 62 -2.96 7.70 6.71
N THR A 63 -2.35 6.76 7.43
CA THR A 63 -1.37 7.02 8.48
C THR A 63 -0.02 6.44 8.08
N TRP A 64 1.04 7.25 8.14
CA TRP A 64 2.43 6.79 7.99
C TRP A 64 2.93 6.33 9.36
N LEU A 65 3.37 5.07 9.48
CA LEU A 65 3.49 4.40 10.78
C LEU A 65 4.83 4.61 11.51
N ASN A 66 5.86 5.09 10.83
CA ASN A 66 7.23 5.14 11.36
C ASN A 66 7.91 6.50 11.17
N ASP A 67 7.13 7.59 11.21
CA ASP A 67 7.56 8.99 10.99
C ASP A 67 8.31 9.23 9.66
N ARG A 68 8.24 8.27 8.74
CA ARG A 68 8.85 8.37 7.42
C ARG A 68 7.77 8.62 6.39
N GLN A 69 8.07 9.54 5.49
CA GLN A 69 7.16 9.95 4.44
C GLN A 69 7.81 9.77 3.07
N PRO A 70 7.01 9.55 2.02
CA PRO A 70 7.51 9.55 0.65
C PRO A 70 8.21 10.88 0.32
N LYS A 71 9.27 10.81 -0.48
CA LYS A 71 9.75 11.99 -1.21
C LYS A 71 8.84 12.23 -2.40
N TYR A 72 8.57 13.49 -2.71
CA TYR A 72 7.66 13.86 -3.79
C TYR A 72 8.40 14.45 -4.98
N PHE A 73 7.95 14.07 -6.17
CA PHE A 73 8.32 14.67 -7.44
C PHE A 73 7.06 15.04 -8.22
N SER A 74 7.11 16.17 -8.94
CA SER A 74 6.04 16.64 -9.81
C SER A 74 6.59 16.88 -11.20
N ALA A 75 6.09 16.14 -12.18
CA ALA A 75 6.41 16.37 -13.59
C ALA A 75 5.60 17.53 -14.20
N SER A 76 4.49 17.91 -13.55
CA SER A 76 3.60 19.00 -13.97
C SER A 76 2.82 19.55 -12.77
N THR A 77 2.05 20.61 -13.00
CA THR A 77 1.15 21.19 -12.00
C THR A 77 -0.09 20.34 -11.70
N PHE A 78 -0.30 19.25 -12.46
CA PHE A 78 -1.48 18.39 -12.33
C PHE A 78 -1.43 17.50 -11.08
N ALA A 79 -0.29 16.86 -10.83
CA ALA A 79 -0.16 15.87 -9.76
C ALA A 79 1.27 15.69 -9.29
N ARG A 80 1.42 15.37 -8.00
CA ARG A 80 2.67 14.93 -7.39
C ARG A 80 2.69 13.41 -7.21
N ARG A 81 3.88 12.82 -7.28
CA ARG A 81 4.12 11.39 -7.10
C ARG A 81 5.11 11.19 -5.96
N GLY A 82 4.77 10.31 -5.02
CA GLY A 82 5.59 9.99 -3.86
C GLY A 82 6.34 8.67 -4.08
N PHE A 83 7.60 8.63 -3.68
CA PHE A 83 8.46 7.44 -3.77
C PHE A 83 9.34 7.29 -2.52
N CYS A 84 9.86 6.08 -2.31
CA CYS A 84 10.85 5.82 -1.28
C CYS A 84 12.24 6.25 -1.74
N ASP A 85 12.92 7.10 -0.97
CA ASP A 85 14.28 7.56 -1.24
C ASP A 85 15.37 6.51 -0.95
N LYS A 86 15.00 5.35 -0.40
CA LYS A 86 15.92 4.23 -0.14
C LYS A 86 15.91 3.19 -1.25
N CYS A 87 14.74 2.76 -1.70
CA CYS A 87 14.61 1.68 -2.70
C CYS A 87 13.96 2.12 -4.01
N GLY A 88 13.50 3.37 -4.13
CA GLY A 88 12.86 3.87 -5.34
C GLY A 88 11.41 3.42 -5.56
N SER A 89 10.83 2.59 -4.69
CA SER A 89 9.43 2.15 -4.82
C SER A 89 8.49 3.34 -4.96
N SER A 90 7.65 3.32 -5.99
CA SER A 90 6.52 4.26 -6.14
C SER A 90 5.48 3.95 -5.07
N LEU A 91 5.03 4.98 -4.35
CA LEU A 91 4.10 4.84 -3.23
C LEU A 91 2.82 5.66 -3.43
N VAL A 92 2.92 6.88 -3.96
CA VAL A 92 1.80 7.83 -3.97
C VAL A 92 1.62 8.45 -5.34
N PHE A 93 0.37 8.68 -5.71
CA PHE A 93 -0.07 9.65 -6.70
C PHE A 93 -1.13 10.54 -6.06
N GLN A 94 -0.99 11.86 -6.20
CA GLN A 94 -1.96 12.80 -5.67
C GLN A 94 -2.15 13.96 -6.65
N MET A 95 -3.39 14.17 -7.08
CA MET A 95 -3.77 15.32 -7.90
C MET A 95 -3.81 16.56 -7.02
N ASN A 96 -3.22 17.65 -7.51
CA ASN A 96 -3.13 18.89 -6.73
C ASN A 96 -4.51 19.55 -6.55
N GLU A 97 -5.45 19.33 -7.47
CA GLU A 97 -6.83 19.80 -7.38
C GLU A 97 -7.70 19.03 -6.37
N HIS A 98 -7.24 17.84 -5.96
CA HIS A 98 -7.95 16.96 -5.02
C HIS A 98 -7.04 16.48 -3.88
N PRO A 99 -6.51 17.39 -3.03
CA PRO A 99 -5.59 17.05 -1.96
C PRO A 99 -6.24 16.17 -0.86
N GLU A 100 -7.56 16.17 -0.76
CA GLU A 100 -8.34 15.31 0.13
C GLU A 100 -8.37 13.84 -0.32
N ARG A 101 -7.88 13.54 -1.52
CA ARG A 101 -7.75 12.19 -2.07
C ARG A 101 -6.28 11.85 -2.25
N ILE A 102 -5.90 10.65 -1.83
CA ILE A 102 -4.57 10.10 -2.06
C ILE A 102 -4.72 8.77 -2.79
N SER A 103 -3.89 8.52 -3.79
CA SER A 103 -3.82 7.22 -4.44
C SER A 103 -2.52 6.54 -4.09
N LEU A 104 -2.58 5.33 -3.55
CA LEU A 104 -1.43 4.49 -3.24
C LEU A 104 -1.12 3.60 -4.45
N ALA A 105 0.16 3.32 -4.69
CA ALA A 105 0.56 2.39 -5.74
C ALA A 105 0.02 0.99 -5.40
N GLY A 106 -0.63 0.32 -6.35
CA GLY A 106 -1.24 -0.98 -6.10
C GLY A 106 -0.23 -2.03 -5.64
N GLY A 107 1.01 -1.96 -6.16
CA GLY A 107 2.10 -2.84 -5.76
C GLY A 107 2.78 -2.51 -4.43
N SER A 108 2.37 -1.43 -3.74
CA SER A 108 2.84 -1.15 -2.37
C SER A 108 1.87 -1.62 -1.29
N ILE A 109 0.76 -2.26 -1.67
CA ILE A 109 -0.25 -2.80 -0.75
C ILE A 109 0.08 -4.26 -0.50
N ASP A 110 0.41 -4.59 0.75
CA ASP A 110 0.89 -5.92 1.13
C ASP A 110 -0.30 -6.88 1.33
N ASP A 111 -1.29 -6.47 2.13
CA ASP A 111 -2.46 -7.28 2.43
C ASP A 111 -3.72 -6.66 1.81
N TRP A 112 -4.18 -7.27 0.71
CA TRP A 112 -5.52 -7.00 0.17
C TRP A 112 -6.63 -7.65 1.02
N ASP A 113 -6.25 -8.61 1.87
CA ASP A 113 -7.13 -9.55 2.59
C ASP A 113 -7.27 -9.26 4.09
N VAL A 114 -7.10 -8.01 4.55
CA VAL A 114 -7.14 -7.72 5.99
C VAL A 114 -8.52 -8.04 6.61
N LYS A 115 -8.61 -9.24 7.19
CA LYS A 115 -9.72 -9.74 8.01
C LYS A 115 -9.37 -9.51 9.48
N TRP A 116 -9.65 -8.34 10.04
CA TRP A 116 -9.49 -8.16 11.49
C TRP A 116 -10.72 -8.68 12.25
N GLY A 117 -10.52 -9.62 13.18
CA GLY A 117 -11.50 -9.98 14.22
C GLY A 117 -12.15 -11.37 14.14
N GLN A 118 -11.73 -12.27 13.24
CA GLN A 118 -12.15 -13.68 13.32
C GLN A 118 -10.99 -14.54 13.82
N SER A 119 -11.16 -15.14 14.99
CA SER A 119 -10.54 -16.43 15.33
C SER A 119 -11.13 -17.50 14.40
N GLY A 120 -10.88 -17.38 13.10
CA GLY A 120 -11.41 -18.25 12.08
C GLY A 120 -10.26 -19.08 11.53
N LYS A 121 -10.22 -20.36 11.88
CA LYS A 121 -9.43 -21.37 11.18
C LYS A 121 -9.78 -21.28 9.69
N GLY A 122 -8.93 -20.64 8.89
CA GLY A 122 -8.97 -20.77 7.45
C GLY A 122 -8.52 -22.17 7.13
N GLU A 123 -9.44 -23.03 6.69
CA GLU A 123 -9.11 -24.36 6.20
C GLU A 123 -8.31 -24.19 4.91
N GLU A 124 -7.06 -24.63 4.94
CA GLU A 124 -6.16 -24.68 3.80
C GLU A 124 -6.84 -25.50 2.68
N ARG A 125 -7.20 -24.84 1.58
CA ARG A 125 -7.48 -25.52 0.31
C ARG A 125 -6.63 -24.89 -0.78
N GLY A 126 -5.50 -25.54 -1.06
CA GLY A 126 -4.69 -25.30 -2.24
C GLY A 126 -3.21 -25.45 -1.93
N GLU A 127 -2.64 -26.57 -2.37
CA GLU A 127 -1.23 -26.92 -2.25
C GLU A 127 -0.33 -25.84 -2.89
N ALA A 128 0.34 -25.06 -2.06
CA ALA A 128 1.66 -24.52 -2.36
C ALA A 128 2.55 -24.97 -1.22
N GLU A 129 3.48 -25.88 -1.50
CA GLU A 129 4.40 -26.43 -0.50
C GLU A 129 5.14 -25.29 0.21
N ALA A 130 4.76 -25.06 1.46
CA ALA A 130 5.28 -24.01 2.31
C ALA A 130 6.44 -24.58 3.14
N GLY A 131 7.65 -24.07 2.87
CA GLY A 131 8.76 -24.14 3.81
C GLY A 131 8.39 -23.52 5.16
N SER A 132 9.02 -24.05 6.20
CA SER A 132 8.75 -23.89 7.64
C SER A 132 8.37 -22.49 8.14
N LYS A 133 7.44 -22.49 9.09
CA LYS A 133 6.98 -21.34 9.89
C LYS A 133 8.14 -20.69 10.65
N GLU A 134 8.49 -19.47 10.25
CA GLU A 134 9.18 -18.51 11.13
C GLU A 134 8.28 -17.27 11.26
N GLU A 135 7.90 -16.94 12.50
CA GLU A 135 7.04 -15.80 12.82
C GLU A 135 7.84 -14.50 12.65
N GLY A 136 7.72 -13.90 11.47
CA GLY A 136 8.37 -12.63 11.15
C GLY A 136 7.78 -12.01 9.88
N TRP A 137 7.91 -10.68 9.77
CA TRP A 137 7.49 -9.86 8.64
C TRP A 137 7.96 -10.37 7.26
N ASP A 138 9.00 -11.22 7.23
CA ASP A 138 9.52 -11.88 6.02
C ASP A 138 8.52 -12.85 5.35
N THR A 139 7.47 -13.29 6.05
CA THR A 139 6.49 -14.24 5.47
C THR A 139 5.45 -13.61 4.54
N LEU A 140 5.27 -12.28 4.58
CA LEU A 140 4.32 -11.55 3.73
C LEU A 140 4.87 -11.20 2.34
N ASN A 141 6.19 -11.13 2.20
CA ASN A 141 6.85 -10.72 0.95
C ASN A 141 7.31 -11.93 0.12
N LYS A 142 6.46 -12.95 -0.05
CA LYS A 142 6.76 -14.08 -0.93
C LYS A 142 6.67 -13.62 -2.38
N SER A 143 7.81 -13.19 -2.94
CA SER A 143 7.95 -12.93 -4.37
C SER A 143 7.68 -14.22 -5.16
N THR A 144 6.46 -14.41 -5.65
CA THR A 144 6.15 -15.48 -6.61
C THR A 144 6.59 -15.03 -8.00
N VAL A 145 7.66 -15.65 -8.51
CA VAL A 145 8.13 -15.42 -9.88
C VAL A 145 7.55 -16.49 -10.78
N TYR A 146 6.66 -16.10 -11.69
CA TYR A 146 6.16 -16.99 -12.75
C TYR A 146 7.12 -16.95 -13.94
N TYR A 147 7.68 -18.10 -14.31
CA TYR A 147 8.43 -18.26 -15.56
C TYR A 147 7.53 -18.89 -16.63
N TRP A 148 7.57 -18.36 -17.85
CA TRP A 148 7.01 -19.03 -19.01
C TRP A 148 8.10 -19.87 -19.66
N THR A 149 8.00 -21.20 -19.59
CA THR A 149 8.89 -22.09 -20.34
C THR A 149 8.21 -22.48 -21.64
N ASN A 150 8.80 -22.12 -22.78
CA ASN A 150 8.44 -22.75 -24.06
C ASN A 150 8.86 -24.23 -23.96
N LYS A 151 7.92 -25.15 -24.16
CA LYS A 151 8.23 -26.56 -24.41
C LYS A 151 8.76 -26.75 -25.83
#